data_AF-A0A7I8CG86-F1
#
_entry.id   AF-A0A7I8CG86-F1
#
_cell.length_a   1.000
_cell.length_b   1.000
_cell.length_c   1.000
_cell.angle_alpha   90.00
_cell.angle_beta   90.00
_cell.angle_gamma   90.00
#
_symmetry.space_group_name_H-M   'P 1'
#
loop_
_entity.id
_entity.type
_entity.pdbx_description
1 polymer ?
#
loop_
_entity_poly.entity_id
_entity_poly.type
_entity_poly.pdbx_seq_one_letter_code
_entity_poly.pdbx_strand_id
1 'polypeptide(L)'
;MSAEATGTSALTDDDLTLIDTGETMAMLGGISIATLWRLIDSDPEFPAPIRLRGKYRYWMRGPMRAYVRMRAEQAEREKRERFAAKAAARTR
;
A
#
# COMPACT_ATOMS: atom_id res chain seq x y z
N MET A 1 18.33 -14.24 -32.91
CA MET A 1 17.63 -14.97 -31.82
C MET A 1 17.48 -14.01 -30.65
N SER A 2 16.27 -13.97 -30.11
CA SER A 2 15.66 -12.86 -29.38
C SER A 2 16.37 -12.46 -28.09
N ALA A 3 16.40 -11.14 -27.83
CA ALA A 3 16.81 -10.56 -26.57
C ALA A 3 15.76 -10.89 -25.50
N GLU A 4 16.20 -11.56 -24.43
CA GLU A 4 15.42 -11.70 -23.20
C GLU A 4 15.47 -10.36 -22.46
N ALA A 5 14.48 -9.51 -22.72
CA ALA A 5 14.18 -8.36 -21.87
C ALA A 5 13.69 -8.89 -20.53
N THR A 6 14.64 -9.26 -19.67
CA THR A 6 14.41 -9.47 -18.24
C THR A 6 13.75 -8.20 -17.74
N GLY A 7 12.47 -8.30 -17.37
CA GLY A 7 11.63 -7.19 -16.97
C GLY A 7 12.23 -6.46 -15.78
N THR A 8 13.08 -5.49 -16.08
CA THR A 8 13.36 -4.38 -15.19
C THR A 8 12.04 -3.65 -15.12
N SER A 9 11.27 -3.87 -14.06
CA SER A 9 10.22 -2.95 -13.67
C SER A 9 10.92 -1.64 -13.34
N ALA A 10 11.24 -0.87 -14.38
CA ALA A 10 11.83 0.44 -14.27
C ALA A 10 10.88 1.22 -13.38
N LEU A 11 11.39 1.65 -12.21
CA LEU A 11 10.73 2.66 -11.40
C LEU A 11 10.31 3.77 -12.37
N THR A 12 9.02 3.98 -12.49
CA THR A 12 8.51 5.03 -13.38
C THR A 12 8.84 6.37 -12.74
N ASP A 13 9.00 7.44 -13.53
CA ASP A 13 9.12 8.80 -12.98
C ASP A 13 7.95 9.13 -12.03
N ASP A 14 6.78 8.54 -12.26
CA ASP A 14 5.61 8.66 -11.38
C ASP A 14 5.89 8.09 -9.98
N ASP A 15 6.68 7.02 -9.84
CA ASP A 15 7.00 6.39 -8.56
C ASP A 15 7.89 7.27 -7.67
N LEU A 16 8.65 8.17 -8.27
CA LEU A 16 9.51 9.14 -7.56
C LEU A 16 8.76 10.42 -7.15
N THR A 17 7.49 10.55 -7.57
CA THR A 17 6.67 11.73 -7.27
C THR A 17 6.30 11.77 -5.79
N LEU A 18 6.39 12.95 -5.19
CA LEU A 18 5.92 13.19 -3.84
C LEU A 18 4.43 13.53 -3.85
N ILE A 19 3.67 12.82 -3.02
CA ILE A 19 2.24 13.02 -2.83
C ILE A 19 1.97 13.56 -1.44
N ASP A 20 0.94 14.38 -1.31
CA ASP A 20 0.56 14.97 -0.03
C ASP A 20 -0.39 14.07 0.77
N THR A 21 -0.91 14.59 1.87
CA THR A 21 -1.84 13.87 2.75
C THR A 21 -3.16 13.54 2.06
N GLY A 22 -3.72 14.46 1.25
CA GLY A 22 -5.01 14.27 0.60
C GLY A 22 -4.94 13.19 -0.48
N GLU A 23 -3.88 13.22 -1.28
CA GLU A 23 -3.63 12.20 -2.29
C GLU A 23 -3.33 10.84 -1.67
N THR A 24 -2.57 10.79 -0.58
CA THR A 24 -2.34 9.55 0.18
C THR A 24 -3.65 8.95 0.67
N MET A 25 -4.55 9.77 1.22
CA MET A 25 -5.88 9.32 1.67
C MET A 25 -6.73 8.81 0.50
N ALA A 26 -6.71 9.49 -0.65
CA ALA A 26 -7.42 9.04 -1.85
C ALA A 26 -6.93 7.67 -2.33
N MET A 27 -5.61 7.45 -2.36
CA MET A 27 -5.00 6.16 -2.72
C MET A 27 -5.37 5.03 -1.76
N LEU A 28 -5.52 5.34 -0.47
CA LEU A 28 -5.96 4.38 0.55
C LEU A 28 -7.48 4.14 0.55
N GLY A 29 -8.22 4.67 -0.42
CA GLY A 29 -9.66 4.47 -0.54
C GLY A 29 -10.50 5.47 0.24
N GLY A 30 -10.01 6.70 0.44
CA GLY A 30 -10.77 7.78 1.06
C GLY A 30 -10.90 7.66 2.58
N ILE A 31 -9.90 7.09 3.25
CA ILE A 31 -9.87 6.98 4.71
C ILE A 31 -9.79 8.37 5.38
N SER A 32 -10.14 8.43 6.67
CA SER A 32 -9.98 9.65 7.47
C SER A 32 -8.51 9.97 7.77
N ILE A 33 -8.21 11.24 8.07
CA ILE A 33 -6.87 11.67 8.45
C ILE A 33 -6.41 11.02 9.77
N ALA A 34 -7.34 10.78 10.70
CA ALA A 34 -7.04 10.09 11.96
C ALA A 34 -6.64 8.63 11.70
N THR A 35 -7.32 7.96 10.76
CA THR A 35 -6.97 6.61 10.33
C THR A 35 -5.58 6.58 9.70
N LEU A 36 -5.25 7.56 8.85
CA LEU A 36 -3.91 7.68 8.27
C LEU A 36 -2.83 7.80 9.34
N TRP A 37 -3.01 8.70 10.33
CA TRP A 37 -2.04 8.82 11.42
C TRP A 37 -1.92 7.55 12.25
N ARG A 38 -3.04 6.87 12.52
CA ARG A 38 -3.02 5.58 13.19
C ARG A 38 -2.22 4.53 12.40
N LEU A 39 -2.40 4.45 11.09
CA LEU A 39 -1.63 3.53 10.25
C LEU A 39 -0.14 3.79 10.36
N ILE A 40 0.27 5.06 10.31
CA ILE A 40 1.68 5.45 10.46
C ILE A 40 2.28 5.01 11.80
N ASP A 41 1.49 5.05 12.88
CA ASP A 41 1.96 4.67 14.21
C ASP A 41 1.87 3.16 14.48
N SER A 42 0.89 2.46 13.87
CA SER A 42 0.58 1.07 14.20
C SER A 42 1.07 0.04 13.19
N ASP A 43 1.29 0.44 11.94
CA ASP A 43 1.71 -0.45 10.86
C ASP A 43 3.17 -0.17 10.49
N PRO A 44 4.11 -1.07 10.85
CA PRO A 44 5.53 -0.88 10.57
C PRO A 44 5.88 -0.97 9.08
N GLU A 45 5.00 -1.56 8.25
CA GLU A 45 5.18 -1.62 6.79
C GLU A 45 4.65 -0.36 6.10
N PHE A 46 3.96 0.53 6.83
CA PHE A 46 3.44 1.76 6.26
C PHE A 46 4.57 2.71 5.85
N PRO A 47 4.55 3.27 4.63
CA PRO A 47 5.62 4.15 4.16
C PRO A 47 5.82 5.39 5.05
N ALA A 48 7.07 5.62 5.45
CA ALA A 48 7.41 6.74 6.31
C ALA A 48 7.25 8.08 5.57
N PRO A 49 6.66 9.10 6.21
CA PRO A 49 6.53 10.42 5.61
C PRO A 49 7.87 11.16 5.54
N ILE A 50 8.08 11.87 4.44
CA ILE A 50 9.14 12.83 4.24
C ILE A 50 8.64 14.23 4.65
N ARG A 51 9.48 14.95 5.40
CA ARG A 51 9.23 16.35 5.78
C ARG A 51 10.20 17.25 4.99
N LEU A 52 9.67 18.01 4.03
CA LEU A 52 10.49 18.90 3.21
C LEU A 52 10.62 20.30 3.83
N ARG A 53 9.51 21.01 4.05
CA ARG A 53 9.44 22.29 4.80
C ARG A 53 8.03 22.52 5.35
N GLY A 54 7.94 23.11 6.54
CA GLY A 54 6.66 23.44 7.18
C GLY A 54 6.02 22.25 7.91
N LYS A 55 4.68 22.30 8.05
CA LYS A 55 3.89 21.28 8.78
C LYS A 55 3.39 20.12 7.90
N TYR A 56 3.63 20.17 6.60
CA TYR A 56 3.13 19.18 5.66
C TYR A 56 4.02 17.92 5.64
N ARG A 57 3.37 16.77 5.51
CA ARG A 57 4.02 15.47 5.32
C ARG A 57 3.73 14.99 3.91
N TYR A 58 4.77 14.48 3.27
CA TYR A 58 4.73 13.96 1.92
C TYR A 58 5.15 12.49 1.93
N TRP A 59 4.68 11.73 0.96
CA TRP A 59 5.08 10.34 0.74
C TRP A 59 5.59 10.18 -0.68
N MET A 60 6.52 9.27 -0.90
CA MET A 60 6.85 8.87 -2.26
C MET A 60 5.71 7.98 -2.79
N ARG A 61 5.25 8.28 -4.00
CA ARG A 61 4.13 7.58 -4.64
C ARG A 61 4.42 6.10 -4.80
N GLY A 62 5.62 5.73 -5.25
CA GLY A 62 6.02 4.35 -5.49
C GLY A 62 5.86 3.45 -4.25
N PRO A 63 6.52 3.77 -3.12
CA PRO A 63 6.32 3.07 -1.86
C PRO A 63 4.86 2.99 -1.41
N MET A 64 4.08 4.07 -1.57
CA MET A 64 2.65 4.03 -1.24
C MET A 64 1.86 3.07 -2.15
N ARG A 65 2.12 3.05 -3.46
CA ARG A 65 1.51 2.08 -4.38
C ARG A 65 1.87 0.64 -4.01
N ALA A 66 3.14 0.39 -3.69
CA ALA A 66 3.62 -0.92 -3.28
C ALA A 66 2.90 -1.38 -1.99
N TYR A 67 2.78 -0.50 -1.01
CA TYR A 67 2.06 -0.77 0.23
C TYR A 67 0.57 -1.08 -0.04
N VAL A 68 -0.13 -0.27 -0.84
CA VAL A 68 -1.54 -0.50 -1.18
C VAL A 68 -1.73 -1.87 -1.84
N ARG A 69 -0.86 -2.21 -2.79
CA ARG A 69 -0.90 -3.51 -3.48
C ARG A 69 -0.68 -4.66 -2.50
N MET A 70 0.35 -4.58 -1.66
CA MET A 70 0.65 -5.58 -0.65
C MET A 70 -0.55 -5.81 0.29
N ARG A 71 -1.18 -4.73 0.78
CA ARG A 71 -2.35 -4.82 1.65
C ARG A 71 -3.56 -5.46 0.96
N ALA A 72 -3.78 -5.17 -0.32
CA ALA A 72 -4.84 -5.81 -1.10
C ALA A 72 -4.61 -7.32 -1.25
N GLU A 73 -3.36 -7.73 -1.52
CA GLU A 73 -2.97 -9.14 -1.62
C GLU A 73 -3.12 -9.87 -0.27
N GLN A 74 -2.70 -9.23 0.84
CA GLN A 74 -2.90 -9.74 2.20
C GLN A 74 -4.41 -9.92 2.52
N ALA A 75 -5.23 -8.92 2.23
CA ALA A 75 -6.67 -8.96 2.51
C ALA A 75 -7.39 -10.10 1.75
N GLU A 76 -7.04 -10.34 0.48
CA GLU A 76 -7.61 -11.44 -0.30
C GLU A 76 -7.14 -12.81 0.22
N ARG A 77 -5.90 -12.92 0.70
CA ARG A 77 -5.37 -14.14 1.33
C ARG A 77 -6.14 -14.46 2.60
N GLU A 78 -6.28 -13.50 3.51
CA GLU A 78 -7.03 -13.65 4.76
C GLU A 78 -8.49 -14.04 4.50
N LYS A 79 -9.11 -13.44 3.48
CA LYS A 79 -10.47 -13.75 3.07
C LYS A 79 -10.60 -15.21 2.61
N ARG A 80 -9.68 -15.70 1.78
CA ARG A 80 -9.64 -17.11 1.34
C ARG A 80 -9.47 -18.07 2.51
N GLU A 81 -8.57 -17.76 3.44
CA GLU A 81 -8.33 -18.55 4.65
C GLU A 81 -9.59 -18.62 5.53
N ARG A 82 -10.29 -17.50 5.72
CA ARG A 82 -11.57 -17.46 6.45
C ARG A 82 -12.66 -18.29 5.78
N PHE A 83 -12.77 -18.22 4.45
CA PHE A 83 -13.74 -19.05 3.71
C PHE A 83 -13.41 -20.55 3.80
N ALA A 84 -12.13 -20.92 3.71
CA ALA A 84 -11.68 -22.30 3.88
C ALA A 84 -11.95 -22.82 5.30
N ALA A 85 -11.65 -22.03 6.34
CA ALA A 85 -11.93 -22.37 7.72
C ALA A 85 -13.43 -22.57 7.98
N LYS A 86 -14.28 -21.70 7.41
CA LYS A 86 -15.74 -21.82 7.53
C LYS A 86 -16.29 -23.04 6.79
N ALA A 87 -15.72 -23.39 5.62
CA ALA A 87 -16.10 -24.59 4.89
C ALA A 87 -15.73 -25.86 5.69
N ALA A 88 -14.52 -25.93 6.23
CA ALA A 88 -14.07 -27.05 7.06
C ALA A 88 -14.90 -27.22 8.35
N ALA A 89 -15.32 -26.12 8.98
CA ALA A 89 -16.17 -26.16 10.17
C ALA A 89 -17.62 -26.64 9.90
N ARG A 90 -18.08 -26.60 8.65
CA ARG A 90 -19.45 -27.00 8.25
C ARG A 90 -19.55 -28.46 7.80
N THR A 91 -18.42 -29.12 7.59
CA THR A 91 -18.34 -30.53 7.15
C THR A 91 -18.13 -31.52 8.31
N ARG A 92 -18.14 -31.02 9.56
CA ARG A 92 -18.05 -31.82 10.80
C ARG A 92 -19.39 -31.80 11.54
#